data_AF-A0A496B5Y8-F1
#
_entry.id   AF-A0A496B5Y8-F1
#
_cell.length_a   1.000
_cell.length_b   1.000
_cell.length_c   1.000
_cell.angle_alpha   90.00
_cell.angle_beta   90.00
_cell.angle_gamma   90.00
#
_symmetry.space_group_name_H-M   'P 1'
#
loop_
_entity.id
_entity.type
_entity.pdbx_description
1 polymer ?
#
loop_
_entity_poly.entity_id
_entity_poly.type
_entity_poly.pdbx_seq_one_letter_code
_entity_poly.pdbx_strand_id
1 'polypeptide(L)'
;MFYPAYLNLQNRKCLVVGAGLVAERKVLSLLRSGGDVTLISPEATQANADLVRSNQIIWHKRQFRSGDTEGMFLVCAATDLPEINTQVFKEAYEVYGINLVNVVDVIPECTFAAASVITHEDLTISISTSGKSPALSRRIREYLEAKFGAASLYDEPSEPTFNLPLKGDGLPYPVYFLLEDRHCVVISDSEEMSEPLAQRLDLLLRCGASVDRVAPNSDNSEHVSDVFLVLVDDCKSEVSDFANLNRHQLIECINTPRFSTFTTPPLVRDGDLIISISANHIQEIDTGVNGNCKIESVQAQLAHQFENNGYGKFINFLGSLRPTVMESIPTQKGRQRYFDRLIDQISENEGQKCCLGFEDPSCAVACIFNMIRSGQIGAARQYALQRVRE
;
A
#
# COMPACT_ATOMS: atom_id res chain seq x y z
N MET A 1 1.62 -12.48 0.01
CA MET A 1 0.66 -11.51 -0.56
C MET A 1 0.51 -10.38 0.45
N PHE A 2 0.20 -9.16 0.03
CA PHE A 2 -0.04 -8.08 0.99
C PHE A 2 -1.53 -7.74 1.09
N TYR A 3 -2.00 -7.36 2.27
CA TYR A 3 -3.39 -7.02 2.52
C TYR A 3 -3.64 -5.52 2.27
N PRO A 4 -4.43 -5.13 1.25
CA PRO A 4 -4.75 -3.73 0.97
C PRO A 4 -5.59 -3.11 2.09
N ALA A 5 -5.18 -1.96 2.59
CA ALA A 5 -5.91 -1.22 3.61
C ALA A 5 -5.77 0.28 3.40
N TYR A 6 -6.84 1.02 3.63
CA TYR A 6 -6.87 2.48 3.53
C TYR A 6 -6.99 3.02 4.95
N LEU A 7 -5.90 3.57 5.49
CA LEU A 7 -5.87 4.07 6.87
C LEU A 7 -6.59 5.41 6.98
N ASN A 8 -7.33 5.57 8.07
CA ASN A 8 -7.87 6.85 8.49
C ASN A 8 -6.85 7.56 9.39
N LEU A 9 -6.08 8.49 8.81
CA LEU A 9 -5.05 9.24 9.52
C LEU A 9 -5.54 10.58 10.09
N GLN A 10 -6.83 10.91 9.96
CA GLN A 10 -7.37 12.18 10.43
C GLN A 10 -7.07 12.40 11.92
N ASN A 11 -6.27 13.43 12.21
CA ASN A 11 -5.80 13.79 13.55
C ASN A 11 -5.01 12.68 14.27
N ARG A 12 -4.37 11.77 13.52
CA ARG A 12 -3.51 10.70 14.06
C ARG A 12 -2.05 11.15 14.05
N LYS A 13 -1.36 10.96 15.18
CA LYS A 13 0.07 11.28 15.33
C LYS A 13 0.93 10.37 14.47
N CYS A 14 1.70 10.94 13.57
CA CYS A 14 2.57 10.22 12.66
C CYS A 14 4.01 10.70 12.82
N LEU A 15 4.96 9.78 13.02
CA LEU A 15 6.38 10.09 13.15
C LEU A 15 7.14 9.70 11.87
N VAL A 16 7.99 10.60 11.39
CA VAL A 16 8.99 10.31 10.35
C VAL A 16 10.38 10.61 10.90
N VAL A 17 11.25 9.60 10.93
CA VAL A 17 12.65 9.72 11.34
C VAL A 17 13.54 9.76 10.09
N GLY A 18 14.34 10.81 9.95
CA GLY A 18 15.05 11.17 8.72
C GLY A 18 14.30 12.23 7.93
N ALA A 19 15.00 12.97 7.06
CA ALA A 19 14.42 14.10 6.32
C ALA A 19 15.02 14.29 4.91
N GLY A 20 15.54 13.21 4.30
CA GLY A 20 15.91 13.19 2.89
C GLY A 20 14.69 13.07 1.97
N LEU A 21 14.92 12.90 0.66
CA LEU A 21 13.84 12.83 -0.35
C LEU A 21 12.82 11.71 -0.09
N VAL A 22 13.24 10.57 0.47
CA VAL A 22 12.32 9.47 0.81
C VAL A 22 11.42 9.85 1.98
N ALA A 23 11.99 10.48 3.01
CA ALA A 23 11.24 10.96 4.16
C ALA A 23 10.27 12.09 3.77
N GLU A 24 10.69 13.00 2.89
CA GLU A 24 9.85 14.08 2.37
C GLU A 24 8.57 13.55 1.70
N ARG A 25 8.68 12.55 0.82
CA ARG A 25 7.50 11.92 0.19
C ARG A 25 6.54 11.31 1.22
N LYS A 26 7.08 10.73 2.30
CA LYS A 26 6.28 10.18 3.39
C LYS A 26 5.58 11.29 4.17
N VAL A 27 6.30 12.36 4.53
CA VAL A 27 5.73 13.54 5.18
C VAL A 27 4.56 14.10 4.37
N LEU A 28 4.76 14.34 3.07
CA LEU A 28 3.71 14.85 2.18
C LEU A 28 2.50 13.91 2.11
N SER A 29 2.73 12.60 1.97
CA SER A 29 1.63 11.63 1.89
C SER A 29 0.84 11.53 3.19
N LEU A 30 1.51 11.56 4.34
CA LEU A 30 0.86 11.51 5.65
C LEU A 30 0.03 12.78 5.90
N LEU A 31 0.57 13.96 5.55
CA LEU A 31 -0.13 15.23 5.64
C LEU A 31 -1.38 15.29 4.77
N ARG A 32 -1.27 14.89 3.49
CA ARG A 32 -2.41 14.84 2.56
C ARG A 32 -3.55 13.96 3.10
N SER A 33 -3.21 12.90 3.83
CA SER A 33 -4.18 12.02 4.48
C SER A 33 -4.67 12.49 5.86
N GLY A 34 -4.27 13.69 6.30
CA GLY A 34 -4.71 14.31 7.56
C GLY A 34 -3.95 13.90 8.81
N GLY A 35 -2.78 13.27 8.66
CA GLY A 35 -1.90 12.92 9.76
C GLY A 35 -1.26 14.15 10.42
N ASP A 36 -1.15 14.12 11.75
CA ASP A 36 -0.37 15.08 12.54
C ASP A 36 1.10 14.65 12.52
N VAL A 37 1.89 15.25 11.62
CA VAL A 37 3.23 14.77 11.30
C VAL A 37 4.30 15.44 12.16
N THR A 38 5.08 14.61 12.86
CA THR A 38 6.32 14.98 13.52
C THR A 38 7.52 14.42 12.74
N LEU A 39 8.48 15.29 12.45
CA LEU A 39 9.74 14.98 11.76
C LEU A 39 10.89 15.04 12.75
N ILE A 40 11.74 14.01 12.80
CA ILE A 40 12.97 13.99 13.61
C ILE A 40 14.17 13.79 12.70
N SER A 41 15.02 14.82 12.62
CA SER A 41 16.28 14.75 11.85
C SER A 41 17.18 15.95 12.20
N PRO A 42 18.53 15.81 12.24
CA PRO A 42 19.45 16.93 12.43
C PRO A 42 19.38 18.00 11.33
N GLU A 43 19.09 17.56 10.11
CA GLU A 43 18.98 18.37 8.90
C GLU A 43 17.68 17.99 8.17
N ALA A 44 17.16 18.89 7.33
CA ALA A 44 15.97 18.64 6.53
C ALA A 44 16.11 19.32 5.16
N THR A 45 15.43 18.78 4.16
CA THR A 45 15.28 19.44 2.86
C THR A 45 14.58 20.79 2.98
N GLN A 46 14.75 21.62 1.96
CA GLN A 46 14.08 22.92 1.89
C GLN A 46 12.55 22.77 1.92
N ALA A 47 11.98 21.81 1.19
CA ALA A 47 10.55 21.54 1.19
C ALA A 47 10.01 21.17 2.59
N ASN A 48 10.69 20.29 3.33
CA ASN A 48 10.33 19.99 4.72
C ASN A 48 10.45 21.24 5.62
N ALA A 49 11.48 22.06 5.43
CA ALA A 49 11.63 23.31 6.18
C ALA A 49 10.50 24.32 5.87
N ASP A 50 9.99 24.36 4.64
CA ASP A 50 8.85 25.20 4.25
C ASP A 50 7.54 24.71 4.87
N LEU A 51 7.34 23.40 4.99
CA LEU A 51 6.22 22.81 5.76
C LEU A 51 6.27 23.20 7.24
N VAL A 52 7.46 23.25 7.85
CA VAL A 52 7.64 23.72 9.23
C VAL A 52 7.30 25.21 9.35
N ARG A 53 7.78 26.05 8.43
CA ARG A 53 7.51 27.50 8.44
C ARG A 53 6.03 27.83 8.28
N SER A 54 5.29 26.98 7.58
CA SER A 54 3.84 27.08 7.40
C SER A 54 3.04 26.36 8.50
N ASN A 55 3.68 25.91 9.58
CA ASN A 55 3.07 25.20 10.71
C ASN A 55 2.28 23.94 10.30
N GLN A 56 2.72 23.25 9.24
CA GLN A 56 2.09 22.02 8.78
C GLN A 56 2.67 20.79 9.47
N ILE A 57 3.94 20.84 9.89
CA ILE A 57 4.61 19.75 10.62
C ILE A 57 5.39 20.28 11.81
N ILE A 58 5.59 19.42 12.81
CA ILE A 58 6.53 19.66 13.90
C ILE A 58 7.89 19.08 13.48
N TRP A 59 8.95 19.88 13.54
CA TRP A 59 10.31 19.38 13.29
C TRP A 59 11.19 19.48 14.54
N HIS A 60 11.68 18.33 15.00
CA HIS A 60 12.73 18.24 16.00
C HIS A 60 14.09 18.14 15.31
N LYS A 61 14.81 19.27 15.29
CA LYS A 61 16.15 19.37 14.72
C LYS A 61 17.21 18.70 15.58
N ARG A 62 17.19 17.36 15.61
CA ARG A 62 18.11 16.50 16.38
C ARG A 62 18.09 15.07 15.84
N GLN A 63 19.01 14.24 16.33
CA GLN A 63 18.94 12.80 16.14
C GLN A 63 17.78 12.18 16.94
N PHE A 64 17.36 10.99 16.49
CA PHE A 64 16.44 10.11 17.20
C PHE A 64 16.97 9.77 18.60
N ARG A 65 16.07 9.64 19.56
CA ARG A 65 16.34 9.31 20.95
C ARG A 65 15.27 8.37 21.46
N SER A 66 15.60 7.62 22.51
CA SER A 66 14.62 6.73 23.08
C SER A 66 13.44 7.49 23.69
N GLY A 67 12.23 6.97 23.48
CA GLY A 67 10.95 7.56 23.85
C GLY A 67 10.30 8.40 22.75
N ASP A 68 10.98 8.61 21.61
CA ASP A 68 10.46 9.42 20.51
C ASP A 68 9.24 8.80 19.83
N THR A 69 9.11 7.46 19.85
CA THR A 69 7.98 6.78 19.22
C THR A 69 6.77 6.70 20.15
N GLU A 70 6.88 7.06 21.43
CA GLU A 70 5.81 6.88 22.42
C GLU A 70 4.52 7.59 22.01
N GLY A 71 3.41 6.85 21.99
CA GLY A 71 2.07 7.37 21.67
C GLY A 71 1.87 7.79 20.21
N MET A 72 2.77 7.40 19.31
CA MET A 72 2.59 7.57 17.87
C MET A 72 1.64 6.50 17.32
N PHE A 73 0.78 6.89 16.39
CA PHE A 73 -0.11 5.96 15.70
C PHE A 73 0.62 5.24 14.56
N LEU A 74 1.48 5.95 13.84
CA LEU A 74 2.26 5.44 12.71
C LEU A 74 3.70 5.96 12.78
N VAL A 75 4.67 5.09 12.54
CA VAL A 75 6.10 5.43 12.54
C VAL A 75 6.75 5.02 11.23
N CYS A 76 7.50 5.93 10.62
CA CYS A 76 8.35 5.66 9.46
C CYS A 76 9.82 5.97 9.79
N ALA A 77 10.72 5.02 9.51
CA ALA A 77 12.15 5.24 9.55
C ALA A 77 12.71 5.30 8.12
N ALA A 78 13.31 6.43 7.75
CA ALA A 78 13.79 6.74 6.42
C ALA A 78 15.14 7.48 6.47
N THR A 79 16.04 7.01 7.35
CA THR A 79 17.42 7.53 7.44
C THR A 79 18.37 6.71 6.57
N ASP A 80 19.53 7.28 6.24
CA ASP A 80 20.63 6.55 5.59
C ASP A 80 21.44 5.67 6.58
N LEU A 81 21.04 5.64 7.86
CA LEU A 81 21.75 4.94 8.94
C LEU A 81 20.93 3.71 9.38
N PRO A 82 21.29 2.48 8.93
CA PRO A 82 20.55 1.26 9.25
C PRO A 82 20.37 1.04 10.76
N GLU A 83 21.38 1.37 11.56
CA GLU A 83 21.33 1.22 13.02
C GLU A 83 20.22 2.07 13.66
N ILE A 84 20.03 3.31 13.18
CA ILE A 84 18.94 4.17 13.64
C ILE A 84 17.59 3.61 13.19
N ASN A 85 17.50 3.15 11.95
CA ASN A 85 16.27 2.59 11.40
C ASN A 85 15.79 1.36 12.21
N THR A 86 16.69 0.43 12.51
CA THR A 86 16.41 -0.72 13.38
C THR A 86 16.04 -0.29 14.80
N GLN A 87 16.71 0.73 15.35
CA GLN A 87 16.39 1.25 16.68
C GLN A 87 14.95 1.81 16.74
N VAL A 88 14.55 2.57 15.73
CA VAL A 88 13.18 3.10 15.60
C VAL A 88 12.16 1.97 15.52
N PHE A 89 12.44 0.92 14.75
CA PHE A 89 11.55 -0.24 14.66
C PHE A 89 11.36 -0.93 16.00
N LYS A 90 12.45 -1.28 16.68
CA LYS A 90 12.39 -1.97 17.97
C LYS A 90 11.64 -1.15 19.01
N GLU A 91 11.92 0.15 19.08
CA GLU A 91 11.23 1.01 20.02
C GLU A 91 9.73 1.09 19.70
N ALA A 92 9.37 1.39 18.45
CA ALA A 92 7.97 1.53 18.07
C ALA A 92 7.19 0.22 18.25
N TYR A 93 7.69 -0.88 17.67
CA TYR A 93 6.96 -2.14 17.59
C TYR A 93 7.11 -2.98 18.85
N GLU A 94 8.34 -3.20 19.33
CA GLU A 94 8.60 -4.14 20.44
C GLU A 94 8.39 -3.52 21.82
N VAL A 95 8.68 -2.22 21.99
CA VAL A 95 8.56 -1.55 23.30
C VAL A 95 7.19 -0.92 23.49
N TYR A 96 6.68 -0.20 22.48
CA TYR A 96 5.43 0.55 22.59
C TYR A 96 4.22 -0.08 21.90
N GLY A 97 4.39 -1.24 21.22
CA GLY A 97 3.28 -1.98 20.60
C GLY A 97 2.61 -1.24 19.44
N ILE A 98 3.34 -0.41 18.70
CA ILE A 98 2.80 0.35 17.57
C ILE A 98 2.69 -0.58 16.37
N ASN A 99 1.45 -0.88 15.94
CA ASN A 99 1.20 -1.81 14.83
C ASN A 99 1.56 -1.26 13.44
N LEU A 100 1.77 0.05 13.29
CA LEU A 100 2.07 0.70 12.01
C LEU A 100 3.51 1.22 11.97
N VAL A 101 4.45 0.38 11.55
CA VAL A 101 5.86 0.72 11.40
C VAL A 101 6.32 0.40 9.99
N ASN A 102 7.00 1.35 9.35
CA ASN A 102 7.63 1.15 8.05
C ASN A 102 9.09 1.63 8.08
N VAL A 103 10.01 0.69 7.99
CA VAL A 103 11.43 0.95 7.76
C VAL A 103 11.73 0.86 6.27
N VAL A 104 12.20 1.96 5.68
CA VAL A 104 12.51 2.01 4.25
C VAL A 104 13.54 0.94 3.88
N ASP A 105 13.25 0.18 2.83
CA ASP A 105 14.09 -0.88 2.26
C ASP A 105 14.40 -2.08 3.19
N VAL A 106 13.79 -2.17 4.37
CA VAL A 106 13.98 -3.30 5.33
C VAL A 106 12.64 -3.98 5.62
N ILE A 107 12.23 -4.91 4.74
CA ILE A 107 10.94 -5.62 4.82
C ILE A 107 10.72 -6.34 6.17
N PRO A 108 11.72 -7.05 6.76
CA PRO A 108 11.53 -7.72 8.05
C PRO A 108 11.21 -6.76 9.21
N GLU A 109 11.58 -5.48 9.06
CA GLU A 109 11.32 -4.41 10.03
C GLU A 109 10.14 -3.53 9.59
N CYS A 110 9.18 -4.11 8.86
CA CYS A 110 7.95 -3.45 8.44
C CYS A 110 6.72 -4.24 8.90
N THR A 111 5.66 -3.51 9.24
CA THR A 111 4.31 -4.05 9.42
C THR A 111 3.39 -3.70 8.26
N PHE A 112 3.75 -2.67 7.49
CA PHE A 112 3.08 -2.32 6.26
C PHE A 112 4.07 -1.85 5.19
N ALA A 113 3.66 -1.97 3.94
CA ALA A 113 4.33 -1.37 2.79
C ALA A 113 3.50 -0.18 2.25
N ALA A 114 4.20 0.86 1.78
CA ALA A 114 3.54 1.94 1.06
C ALA A 114 2.97 1.43 -0.27
N ALA A 115 1.80 1.93 -0.64
CA ALA A 115 1.18 1.60 -1.91
C ALA A 115 1.76 2.43 -3.07
N SER A 116 1.68 1.91 -4.31
CA SER A 116 1.82 2.75 -5.50
C SER A 116 0.45 3.38 -5.78
N VAL A 117 0.36 4.71 -5.79
CA VAL A 117 -0.94 5.42 -5.75
C VAL A 117 -1.03 6.45 -6.86
N ILE A 118 -2.19 6.51 -7.48
CA ILE A 118 -2.60 7.60 -8.36
C ILE A 118 -3.90 8.20 -7.84
N THR A 119 -4.04 9.51 -8.03
CA THR A 119 -5.26 10.24 -7.67
C THR A 119 -5.83 10.91 -8.90
N HIS A 120 -7.12 10.70 -9.13
CA HIS A 120 -7.87 11.34 -10.20
C HIS A 120 -9.17 11.90 -9.64
N GLU A 121 -9.28 13.23 -9.59
CA GLU A 121 -10.40 13.91 -8.94
C GLU A 121 -10.62 13.32 -7.53
N ASP A 122 -11.83 12.83 -7.24
CA ASP A 122 -12.20 12.25 -5.96
C ASP A 122 -11.87 10.74 -5.83
N LEU A 123 -11.03 10.19 -6.70
CA LEU A 123 -10.66 8.77 -6.70
C LEU A 123 -9.18 8.55 -6.35
N THR A 124 -8.94 7.57 -5.50
CA THR A 124 -7.61 7.04 -5.17
C THR A 124 -7.50 5.60 -5.65
N ILE A 125 -6.57 5.33 -6.57
CA ILE A 125 -6.29 3.99 -7.09
C ILE A 125 -4.91 3.55 -6.60
N SER A 126 -4.86 2.41 -5.92
CA SER A 126 -3.61 1.81 -5.44
C SER A 126 -3.27 0.54 -6.22
N ILE A 127 -1.98 0.32 -6.48
CA ILE A 127 -1.48 -0.83 -7.25
C ILE A 127 -0.42 -1.55 -6.43
N SER A 128 -0.53 -2.88 -6.37
CA SER A 128 0.49 -3.75 -5.78
C SER A 128 0.70 -4.99 -6.61
N THR A 129 1.97 -5.39 -6.69
CA THR A 129 2.42 -6.67 -7.23
C THR A 129 2.94 -7.58 -6.11
N SER A 130 2.48 -7.37 -4.87
CA SER A 130 2.93 -8.05 -3.65
C SER A 130 4.46 -8.03 -3.48
N GLY A 131 5.09 -6.91 -3.86
CA GLY A 131 6.55 -6.72 -3.81
C GLY A 131 7.34 -7.53 -4.85
N LYS A 132 6.68 -8.35 -5.69
CA LYS A 132 7.32 -9.24 -6.66
C LYS A 132 7.85 -8.49 -7.89
N SER A 133 7.17 -7.43 -8.34
CA SER A 133 7.60 -6.64 -9.51
C SER A 133 7.27 -5.15 -9.37
N PRO A 134 8.17 -4.33 -8.78
CA PRO A 134 8.02 -2.88 -8.73
C PRO A 134 7.97 -2.23 -10.11
N ALA A 135 8.73 -2.76 -11.08
CA ALA A 135 8.75 -2.27 -12.45
C ALA A 135 7.38 -2.43 -13.16
N LEU A 136 6.72 -3.58 -12.99
CA LEU A 136 5.37 -3.77 -13.55
C LEU A 136 4.33 -2.90 -12.83
N SER A 137 4.43 -2.76 -11.50
CA SER A 137 3.57 -1.83 -10.75
C SER A 137 3.67 -0.40 -11.29
N ARG A 138 4.90 0.08 -11.57
CA ARG A 138 5.15 1.38 -12.20
C ARG A 138 4.54 1.47 -13.61
N ARG A 139 4.68 0.44 -14.45
CA ARG A 139 4.08 0.41 -15.80
C ARG A 139 2.56 0.51 -15.79
N ILE A 140 1.90 -0.22 -14.89
CA ILE A 140 0.45 -0.16 -14.71
C ILE A 140 0.06 1.23 -14.22
N ARG A 141 0.81 1.81 -13.27
CA ARG A 141 0.59 3.16 -12.78
C ARG A 141 0.64 4.20 -13.89
N GLU A 142 1.72 4.23 -14.67
CA GLU A 142 1.90 5.16 -15.80
C GLU A 142 0.76 5.03 -16.82
N TYR A 143 0.28 3.82 -17.08
CA TYR A 143 -0.89 3.59 -17.94
C TYR A 143 -2.18 4.18 -17.35
N LEU A 144 -2.44 3.93 -16.06
CA LEU A 144 -3.64 4.46 -15.41
C LEU A 144 -3.60 5.99 -15.26
N GLU A 145 -2.42 6.57 -15.04
CA GLU A 145 -2.18 8.02 -15.08
C GLU A 145 -2.59 8.60 -16.43
N ALA A 146 -2.09 8.02 -17.52
CA ALA A 146 -2.43 8.46 -18.87
C ALA A 146 -3.92 8.25 -19.19
N LYS A 147 -4.50 7.12 -18.78
CA LYS A 147 -5.90 6.77 -19.06
C LYS A 147 -6.90 7.70 -18.37
N PHE A 148 -6.64 8.04 -17.10
CA PHE A 148 -7.53 8.87 -16.32
C PHE A 148 -7.13 10.35 -16.30
N GLY A 149 -5.97 10.73 -16.84
CA GLY A 149 -5.42 12.07 -16.61
C GLY A 149 -5.15 12.30 -15.11
N ALA A 150 -4.67 11.25 -14.43
CA ALA A 150 -4.35 11.25 -13.02
C ALA A 150 -2.91 11.70 -12.78
N ALA A 151 -2.62 12.20 -11.57
CA ALA A 151 -1.26 12.41 -11.11
C ALA A 151 -0.90 11.36 -10.05
N SER A 152 0.38 11.01 -9.92
CA SER A 152 0.80 10.22 -8.76
C SER A 152 0.63 11.06 -7.50
N LEU A 153 0.12 10.45 -6.42
CA LEU A 153 0.08 11.09 -5.11
C LEU A 153 1.49 11.45 -4.60
N TYR A 154 2.54 10.87 -5.19
CA TYR A 154 3.93 11.06 -4.78
C TYR A 154 4.74 11.93 -5.76
N ASP A 155 4.16 12.41 -6.86
CA ASP A 155 4.85 13.31 -7.75
C ASP A 155 4.90 14.72 -7.15
N GLU A 156 6.06 15.36 -7.28
CA GLU A 156 6.19 16.77 -6.91
C GLU A 156 5.33 17.62 -7.85
N PRO A 157 4.56 18.59 -7.32
CA PRO A 157 3.89 19.53 -8.19
C PRO A 157 4.94 20.25 -9.04
N SER A 158 4.66 20.39 -10.34
CA SER A 158 5.54 21.01 -11.33
C SER A 158 5.88 22.47 -11.03
N GLU A 159 5.11 23.10 -10.14
CA GLU A 159 5.49 24.32 -9.44
C GLU A 159 5.28 24.15 -7.94
N PRO A 160 6.23 24.62 -7.10
CA PRO A 160 6.11 24.58 -5.66
C PRO A 160 5.02 25.58 -5.20
N THR A 161 3.75 25.18 -5.23
CA THR A 161 2.68 25.88 -4.53
C THR A 161 2.78 25.60 -3.02
N PHE A 162 3.90 25.96 -2.39
CA PHE A 162 4.08 25.92 -0.93
C PHE A 162 3.33 27.03 -0.19
N ASN A 163 2.57 27.87 -0.90
CA ASN A 163 1.84 29.01 -0.34
C ASN A 163 0.39 28.69 0.06
N LEU A 164 -0.12 27.48 -0.18
CA LEU A 164 -1.36 27.04 0.43
C LEU A 164 -1.07 25.99 1.50
N PRO A 165 -1.74 26.04 2.67
CA PRO A 165 -1.69 24.91 3.59
C PRO A 165 -2.16 23.66 2.83
N LEU A 166 -1.37 22.60 2.83
CA LEU A 166 -1.85 21.26 2.50
C LEU A 166 -2.85 20.93 3.60
N LYS A 167 -4.12 21.26 3.38
CA LYS A 167 -5.18 20.75 4.23
C LYS A 167 -5.22 19.25 4.00
N GLY A 168 -5.43 18.48 5.06
CA GLY A 168 -5.76 17.08 4.90
C GLY A 168 -7.05 17.01 4.09
N ASP A 169 -6.98 16.56 2.83
CA ASP A 169 -8.11 16.56 1.89
C ASP A 169 -9.12 15.44 2.22
N GLY A 170 -9.04 14.86 3.42
CA GLY A 170 -9.81 13.67 3.80
C GLY A 170 -9.30 12.38 3.15
N LEU A 171 -8.22 12.46 2.37
CA LEU A 171 -7.73 11.33 1.58
C LEU A 171 -7.36 10.14 2.48
N PRO A 172 -7.80 8.92 2.15
CA PRO A 172 -7.29 7.73 2.84
C PRO A 172 -5.78 7.62 2.63
N TYR A 173 -5.07 7.03 3.60
CA TYR A 173 -3.65 6.68 3.42
C TYR A 173 -3.54 5.21 3.00
N PRO A 174 -3.37 4.92 1.70
CA PRO A 174 -3.34 3.56 1.19
C PRO A 174 -2.04 2.85 1.57
N VAL A 175 -2.19 1.68 2.20
CA VAL A 175 -1.10 0.81 2.62
C VAL A 175 -1.41 -0.63 2.24
N TYR A 176 -0.36 -1.44 2.33
CA TYR A 176 -0.44 -2.87 2.22
C TYR A 176 0.08 -3.49 3.52
N PHE A 177 -0.80 -4.01 4.37
CA PHE A 177 -0.36 -4.72 5.56
C PHE A 177 0.40 -5.98 5.17
N LEU A 178 1.52 -6.17 5.84
CA LEU A 178 2.26 -7.41 5.84
C LEU A 178 1.58 -8.26 6.92
N LEU A 179 1.09 -9.46 6.63
CA LEU A 179 0.32 -10.25 7.62
C LEU A 179 0.90 -11.64 7.87
N GLU A 180 2.01 -11.99 7.22
CA GLU A 180 2.69 -13.26 7.45
C GLU A 180 3.02 -13.41 8.93
N ASP A 181 2.56 -14.52 9.51
CA ASP A 181 2.68 -14.88 10.93
C ASP A 181 2.05 -13.89 11.93
N ARG A 182 1.15 -13.01 11.47
CA ARG A 182 0.43 -12.07 12.33
C ARG A 182 -0.94 -12.59 12.73
N HIS A 183 -1.28 -12.43 14.00
CA HIS A 183 -2.57 -12.82 14.54
C HIS A 183 -3.63 -11.75 14.32
N CYS A 184 -4.76 -12.16 13.77
CA CYS A 184 -5.92 -11.32 13.48
C CYS A 184 -7.17 -11.93 14.13
N VAL A 185 -8.14 -11.09 14.47
CA VAL A 185 -9.41 -11.54 15.03
C VAL A 185 -10.57 -11.09 14.16
N VAL A 186 -11.54 -11.98 13.99
CA VAL A 186 -12.83 -11.69 13.36
C VAL A 186 -13.93 -11.81 14.40
N ILE A 187 -14.64 -10.72 14.63
CA ILE A 187 -15.80 -10.65 15.52
C ILE A 187 -17.07 -10.65 14.66
N SER A 188 -17.93 -11.65 14.86
CA SER A 188 -19.22 -11.75 14.16
C SER A 188 -20.26 -12.46 15.02
N ASP A 189 -21.48 -11.93 15.02
CA ASP A 189 -22.68 -12.44 15.73
C ASP A 189 -23.21 -13.76 15.12
N SER A 190 -22.90 -14.03 13.85
CA SER A 190 -23.59 -15.01 13.04
C SER A 190 -22.72 -16.24 12.74
N GLU A 191 -23.32 -17.43 12.80
CA GLU A 191 -22.70 -18.64 12.23
C GLU A 191 -22.49 -18.48 10.71
N GLU A 192 -23.41 -17.79 10.03
CA GLU A 192 -23.33 -17.46 8.60
C GLU A 192 -22.61 -16.12 8.37
N MET A 193 -21.53 -16.14 7.59
CA MET A 193 -20.75 -14.93 7.30
C MET A 193 -21.39 -14.09 6.20
N SER A 194 -21.44 -12.77 6.40
CA SER A 194 -21.72 -11.83 5.31
C SER A 194 -20.70 -12.01 4.18
N GLU A 195 -21.13 -11.81 2.93
CA GLU A 195 -20.23 -11.91 1.77
C GLU A 195 -18.99 -10.99 1.90
N PRO A 196 -19.12 -9.71 2.32
CA PRO A 196 -17.95 -8.84 2.50
C PRO A 196 -16.98 -9.35 3.56
N LEU A 197 -17.48 -9.93 4.66
CA LEU A 197 -16.65 -10.52 5.71
C LEU A 197 -15.95 -11.79 5.21
N ALA A 198 -16.66 -12.65 4.47
CA ALA A 198 -16.08 -13.86 3.89
C ALA A 198 -14.92 -13.53 2.92
N GLN A 199 -15.09 -12.50 2.09
CA GLN A 199 -14.03 -11.99 1.20
C GLN A 199 -12.81 -11.49 1.99
N ARG A 200 -13.01 -10.76 3.09
CA ARG A 200 -11.91 -10.25 3.93
C ARG A 200 -11.20 -11.37 4.68
N LEU A 201 -11.93 -12.38 5.16
CA LEU A 201 -11.34 -13.56 5.80
C LEU A 201 -10.48 -14.36 4.80
N ASP A 202 -10.98 -14.63 3.59
CA ASP A 202 -10.17 -15.28 2.54
C ASP A 202 -8.89 -14.48 2.25
N LEU A 203 -8.99 -13.16 2.21
CA LEU A 203 -7.84 -12.28 1.97
C LEU A 203 -6.81 -12.33 3.11
N LEU A 204 -7.25 -12.32 4.38
CA LEU A 204 -6.37 -12.48 5.55
C LEU A 204 -5.59 -13.79 5.47
N LEU A 205 -6.28 -14.91 5.26
CA LEU A 205 -5.68 -16.25 5.19
C LEU A 205 -4.67 -16.34 4.04
N ARG A 206 -4.96 -15.78 2.86
CA ARG A 206 -4.02 -15.73 1.73
C ARG A 206 -2.80 -14.85 1.98
N CYS A 207 -2.90 -13.89 2.88
CA CYS A 207 -1.78 -13.05 3.29
C CYS A 207 -0.92 -13.70 4.39
N GLY A 208 -1.28 -14.90 4.85
CA GLY A 208 -0.53 -15.65 5.86
C GLY A 208 -0.87 -15.29 7.31
N ALA A 209 -2.00 -14.61 7.53
CA ALA A 209 -2.48 -14.32 8.88
C ALA A 209 -3.00 -15.60 9.58
N SER A 210 -2.74 -15.73 10.87
CA SER A 210 -3.54 -16.60 11.74
C SER A 210 -4.81 -15.84 12.13
N VAL A 211 -5.97 -16.49 12.07
CA VAL A 211 -7.25 -15.82 12.29
C VAL A 211 -8.11 -16.61 13.27
N ASP A 212 -8.45 -15.97 14.39
CA ASP A 212 -9.45 -16.47 15.32
C ASP A 212 -10.81 -15.83 15.07
N ARG A 213 -11.87 -16.64 15.21
CA ARG A 213 -13.26 -16.16 15.14
C ARG A 213 -13.85 -16.15 16.54
N VAL A 214 -14.40 -15.01 16.94
CA VAL A 214 -14.94 -14.79 18.27
C VAL A 214 -16.36 -14.25 18.16
N ALA A 215 -17.26 -14.76 18.99
CA ALA A 215 -18.61 -14.21 19.13
C ALA A 215 -18.55 -12.88 19.92
N PRO A 216 -19.38 -11.88 19.58
CA PRO A 216 -19.40 -10.62 20.32
C PRO A 216 -19.97 -10.83 21.73
N ASN A 217 -19.09 -10.82 22.73
CA ASN A 217 -19.44 -10.93 24.15
C ASN A 217 -18.83 -9.75 24.92
N SER A 218 -19.39 -9.42 26.10
CA SER A 218 -18.94 -8.31 26.94
C SER A 218 -17.51 -8.44 27.50
N ASP A 219 -16.88 -9.63 27.38
CA ASP A 219 -15.52 -9.93 27.87
C ASP A 219 -14.45 -9.95 26.75
N ASN A 220 -14.78 -9.45 25.55
CA ASN A 220 -13.87 -9.46 24.39
C ASN A 220 -12.57 -8.65 24.58
N SER A 221 -12.35 -7.99 25.72
CA SER A 221 -11.14 -7.19 25.97
C SER A 221 -9.87 -8.05 26.12
N GLU A 222 -9.96 -9.27 26.67
CA GLU A 222 -8.80 -10.15 26.82
C GLU A 222 -8.34 -10.72 25.48
N HIS A 223 -9.28 -11.07 24.58
CA HIS A 223 -9.00 -11.67 23.27
C HIS A 223 -8.44 -10.69 22.23
N VAL A 224 -8.42 -9.40 22.53
CA VAL A 224 -8.18 -8.32 21.56
C VAL A 224 -6.91 -7.51 21.93
N SER A 225 -6.28 -7.81 23.06
CA SER A 225 -5.16 -7.03 23.61
C SER A 225 -3.81 -7.22 22.88
N ASP A 226 -3.59 -8.36 22.22
CA ASP A 226 -2.35 -8.69 21.51
C ASP A 226 -2.62 -9.15 20.07
N VAL A 227 -3.44 -8.38 19.35
CA VAL A 227 -3.89 -8.70 18.00
C VAL A 227 -3.47 -7.60 17.04
N PHE A 228 -2.95 -7.99 15.87
CA PHE A 228 -2.49 -7.02 14.87
C PHE A 228 -3.65 -6.23 14.24
N LEU A 229 -4.71 -6.91 13.82
CA LEU A 229 -5.95 -6.27 13.36
C LEU A 229 -7.21 -7.05 13.74
N VAL A 230 -8.32 -6.32 13.82
CA VAL A 230 -9.65 -6.83 14.14
C VAL A 230 -10.62 -6.47 13.02
N LEU A 231 -11.34 -7.46 12.52
CA LEU A 231 -12.49 -7.25 11.63
C LEU A 231 -13.77 -7.43 12.43
N VAL A 232 -14.69 -6.47 12.28
CA VAL A 232 -16.02 -6.52 12.91
C VAL A 232 -17.06 -6.43 11.81
N ASP A 233 -17.95 -7.43 11.75
CA ASP A 233 -19.01 -7.48 10.73
C ASP A 233 -20.01 -6.33 10.94
N ASP A 234 -20.62 -6.24 12.13
CA ASP A 234 -21.55 -5.18 12.50
C ASP A 234 -21.21 -4.58 13.87
N CYS A 235 -20.97 -3.27 13.92
CA CYS A 235 -20.76 -2.57 15.20
C CYS A 235 -22.10 -2.17 15.79
N LYS A 236 -22.61 -2.97 16.72
CA LYS A 236 -23.58 -2.49 17.71
C LYS A 236 -22.90 -1.49 18.66
N SER A 237 -23.68 -0.68 19.37
CA SER A 237 -23.21 0.42 20.23
C SER A 237 -22.09 0.04 21.22
N GLU A 238 -22.01 -1.23 21.63
CA GLU A 238 -21.01 -1.76 22.56
C GLU A 238 -19.58 -1.81 21.98
N VAL A 239 -19.41 -1.89 20.65
CA VAL A 239 -18.08 -1.90 19.99
C VAL A 239 -17.49 -0.49 19.86
N SER A 240 -18.32 0.56 20.00
CA SER A 240 -17.84 1.94 19.99
C SER A 240 -16.93 2.27 21.19
N ASP A 241 -17.12 1.57 22.32
CA ASP A 241 -16.23 1.66 23.47
C ASP A 241 -14.89 0.95 23.19
N PHE A 242 -14.89 -0.19 22.47
CA PHE A 242 -13.67 -0.91 22.08
C PHE A 242 -12.73 -0.07 21.21
N ALA A 243 -13.26 0.65 20.21
CA ALA A 243 -12.47 1.54 19.36
C ALA A 243 -11.84 2.72 20.14
N ASN A 244 -12.45 3.10 21.27
CA ASN A 244 -11.94 4.16 22.16
C ASN A 244 -10.88 3.66 23.15
N LEU A 245 -10.88 2.36 23.48
CA LEU A 245 -10.02 1.75 24.51
C LEU A 245 -8.56 1.56 24.06
N ASN A 246 -8.29 1.26 22.78
CA ASN A 246 -6.94 0.98 22.29
C ASN A 246 -6.51 1.92 21.15
N ARG A 247 -5.70 2.95 21.48
CA ARG A 247 -5.26 4.00 20.54
C ARG A 247 -4.43 3.52 19.34
N HIS A 248 -3.86 2.32 19.38
CA HIS A 248 -2.97 1.76 18.35
C HIS A 248 -3.56 0.55 17.60
N GLN A 249 -4.81 0.20 17.89
CA GLN A 249 -5.42 -0.99 17.32
C GLN A 249 -5.93 -0.75 15.90
N LEU A 250 -5.71 -1.72 15.01
CA LEU A 250 -6.21 -1.68 13.64
C LEU A 250 -7.56 -2.40 13.59
N ILE A 251 -8.64 -1.64 13.50
CA ILE A 251 -10.02 -2.12 13.43
C ILE A 251 -10.67 -1.70 12.12
N GLU A 252 -11.34 -2.64 11.44
CA GLU A 252 -12.29 -2.40 10.35
C GLU A 252 -13.69 -2.87 10.78
N CYS A 253 -14.63 -1.92 10.84
CA CYS A 253 -16.06 -2.13 11.02
C CYS A 253 -16.73 -2.17 9.64
N ILE A 254 -17.01 -3.36 9.12
CA ILE A 254 -17.37 -3.58 7.72
C ILE A 254 -18.67 -2.85 7.35
N ASN A 255 -19.72 -3.00 8.17
CA ASN A 255 -21.02 -2.36 7.90
C ASN A 255 -21.13 -0.94 8.47
N THR A 256 -20.12 -0.45 9.19
CA THR A 256 -20.09 0.93 9.73
C THR A 256 -18.70 1.56 9.60
N PRO A 257 -18.20 1.79 8.36
CA PRO A 257 -16.81 2.17 8.10
C PRO A 257 -16.32 3.44 8.81
N ARG A 258 -17.24 4.33 9.23
CA ARG A 258 -16.94 5.56 9.98
C ARG A 258 -16.23 5.34 11.32
N PHE A 259 -16.39 4.17 11.94
CA PHE A 259 -15.74 3.81 13.19
C PHE A 259 -14.41 3.07 12.98
N SER A 260 -14.07 2.77 11.73
CA SER A 260 -12.88 2.05 11.40
C SER A 260 -11.63 2.92 11.46
N THR A 261 -10.53 2.34 11.94
CA THR A 261 -9.19 2.92 11.82
C THR A 261 -8.60 2.68 10.42
N PHE A 262 -9.09 1.68 9.71
CA PHE A 262 -8.79 1.42 8.31
C PHE A 262 -9.99 0.78 7.61
N THR A 263 -10.07 0.90 6.29
CA THR A 263 -11.07 0.19 5.48
C THR A 263 -10.39 -0.65 4.43
N THR A 264 -10.95 -1.81 4.11
CA THR A 264 -10.51 -2.61 2.97
C THR A 264 -11.25 -2.12 1.72
N PRO A 265 -10.54 -1.49 0.75
CA PRO A 265 -11.16 -0.95 -0.45
C PRO A 265 -11.67 -2.07 -1.39
N PRO A 266 -12.60 -1.77 -2.30
CA PRO A 266 -12.90 -2.62 -3.45
C PRO A 266 -11.65 -3.01 -4.24
N LEU A 267 -11.54 -4.29 -4.62
CA LEU A 267 -10.35 -4.89 -5.21
C LEU A 267 -10.62 -5.44 -6.62
N VAL A 268 -9.64 -5.26 -7.49
CA VAL A 268 -9.47 -5.92 -8.79
C VAL A 268 -8.21 -6.78 -8.71
N ARG A 269 -8.32 -8.08 -9.01
CA ARG A 269 -7.26 -9.05 -8.71
C ARG A 269 -6.90 -9.97 -9.88
N ASP A 270 -5.60 -10.19 -10.08
CA ASP A 270 -5.09 -11.27 -10.93
C ASP A 270 -3.82 -11.85 -10.29
N GLY A 271 -3.99 -12.97 -9.59
CA GLY A 271 -2.92 -13.57 -8.79
C GLY A 271 -2.37 -12.58 -7.75
N ASP A 272 -1.10 -12.23 -7.86
CA ASP A 272 -0.41 -11.26 -6.98
C ASP A 272 -0.59 -9.80 -7.39
N LEU A 273 -1.26 -9.52 -8.52
CA LEU A 273 -1.70 -8.17 -8.87
C LEU A 273 -2.94 -7.84 -8.03
N ILE A 274 -2.85 -6.76 -7.27
CA ILE A 274 -3.97 -6.17 -6.54
C ILE A 274 -4.05 -4.71 -6.97
N ILE A 275 -5.19 -4.33 -7.54
CA ILE A 275 -5.54 -2.94 -7.79
C ILE A 275 -6.71 -2.63 -6.87
N SER A 276 -6.61 -1.56 -6.09
CA SER A 276 -7.70 -1.12 -5.23
C SER A 276 -8.16 0.29 -5.59
N ILE A 277 -9.43 0.58 -5.37
CA ILE A 277 -10.05 1.85 -5.71
C ILE A 277 -10.84 2.32 -4.50
N SER A 278 -10.73 3.61 -4.15
CA SER A 278 -11.63 4.24 -3.20
C SER A 278 -11.97 5.65 -3.64
N ALA A 279 -13.08 6.17 -3.12
CA ALA A 279 -13.30 7.60 -3.09
C ALA A 279 -12.46 8.27 -1.99
N ASN A 280 -12.19 9.55 -2.20
CA ASN A 280 -11.41 10.44 -1.35
C ASN A 280 -12.17 10.87 -0.08
N HIS A 281 -13.50 10.71 -0.05
CA HIS A 281 -14.34 11.07 1.11
C HIS A 281 -15.04 9.85 1.69
N ILE A 282 -14.47 9.31 2.78
CA ILE A 282 -15.10 8.24 3.59
C ILE A 282 -16.47 8.70 4.14
N GLN A 283 -16.70 10.01 4.30
CA GLN A 283 -17.95 10.58 4.84
C GLN A 283 -19.13 10.57 3.85
N GLU A 284 -18.93 10.38 2.55
CA GLU A 284 -20.04 10.37 1.58
C GLU A 284 -20.61 8.98 1.28
N ILE A 285 -19.99 7.93 1.81
CA ILE A 285 -20.44 6.53 1.65
C ILE A 285 -21.87 6.34 2.21
N ASP A 286 -22.30 7.20 3.15
CA ASP A 286 -23.64 7.17 3.76
C ASP A 286 -24.76 7.85 2.94
N THR A 287 -24.45 8.57 1.85
CA THR A 287 -25.49 9.35 1.14
C THR A 287 -25.98 8.75 -0.19
N GLY A 288 -25.35 7.68 -0.69
CA GLY A 288 -25.91 6.81 -1.74
C GLY A 288 -26.27 7.43 -3.10
N VAL A 289 -26.09 8.73 -3.35
CA VAL A 289 -26.78 9.38 -4.48
C VAL A 289 -25.89 9.73 -5.67
N ASN A 290 -24.54 9.76 -5.61
CA ASN A 290 -23.72 9.94 -6.83
C ASN A 290 -22.28 9.36 -6.80
N GLY A 291 -21.63 9.22 -5.65
CA GLY A 291 -20.22 8.77 -5.56
C GLY A 291 -19.98 7.30 -5.92
N ASN A 292 -20.90 6.39 -5.57
CA ASN A 292 -20.74 4.95 -5.81
C ASN A 292 -20.72 4.58 -7.29
N CYS A 293 -21.50 5.26 -8.14
CA CYS A 293 -21.60 4.92 -9.57
C CYS A 293 -20.26 5.12 -10.30
N LYS A 294 -19.47 6.14 -9.91
CA LYS A 294 -18.16 6.39 -10.51
C LYS A 294 -17.13 5.34 -10.09
N ILE A 295 -17.09 4.98 -8.80
CA ILE A 295 -16.22 3.91 -8.29
C ILE A 295 -16.54 2.59 -8.99
N GLU A 296 -17.83 2.22 -9.04
CA GLU A 296 -18.30 0.99 -9.67
C GLU A 296 -17.95 0.96 -11.18
N SER A 297 -18.12 2.08 -11.88
CA SER A 297 -17.76 2.19 -13.29
C SER A 297 -16.26 2.01 -13.51
N VAL A 298 -15.42 2.70 -12.72
CA VAL A 298 -13.95 2.57 -12.81
C VAL A 298 -13.52 1.16 -12.43
N GLN A 299 -14.11 0.58 -11.38
CA GLN A 299 -13.85 -0.79 -10.95
C GLN A 299 -14.19 -1.79 -12.05
N ALA A 300 -15.35 -1.67 -12.70
CA ALA A 300 -15.73 -2.55 -13.80
C ALA A 300 -14.76 -2.44 -15.00
N GLN A 301 -14.31 -1.23 -15.33
CA GLN A 301 -13.31 -1.01 -16.39
C GLN A 301 -11.95 -1.64 -16.04
N LEU A 302 -11.51 -1.51 -14.78
CA LEU A 302 -10.27 -2.12 -14.31
C LEU A 302 -10.40 -3.65 -14.22
N ALA A 303 -11.52 -4.17 -13.74
CA ALA A 303 -11.81 -5.60 -13.71
C ALA A 303 -11.71 -6.20 -15.11
N HIS A 304 -12.40 -5.62 -16.10
CA HIS A 304 -12.29 -6.05 -17.49
C HIS A 304 -10.85 -6.04 -18.02
N GLN A 305 -10.03 -5.07 -17.62
CA GLN A 305 -8.66 -4.92 -18.09
C GLN A 305 -7.66 -5.84 -17.38
N PHE A 306 -7.82 -6.09 -16.09
CA PHE A 306 -6.78 -6.71 -15.26
C PHE A 306 -7.16 -8.08 -14.71
N GLU A 307 -8.44 -8.36 -14.43
CA GLU A 307 -8.84 -9.66 -13.89
C GLU A 307 -8.62 -10.77 -14.91
N ASN A 308 -7.92 -11.82 -14.47
CA ASN A 308 -7.67 -13.04 -15.23
C ASN A 308 -6.99 -12.85 -16.60
N ASN A 309 -6.36 -11.70 -16.84
CA ASN A 309 -5.73 -11.36 -18.12
C ASN A 309 -4.23 -11.73 -18.20
N GLY A 310 -3.70 -12.40 -17.17
CA GLY A 310 -2.36 -13.00 -17.17
C GLY A 310 -1.28 -12.16 -16.48
N TYR A 311 -1.64 -11.03 -15.88
CA TYR A 311 -0.74 -10.21 -15.08
C TYR A 311 -0.23 -10.98 -13.86
N GLY A 312 -1.09 -11.76 -13.19
CA GLY A 312 -0.69 -12.58 -12.06
C GLY A 312 0.36 -13.63 -12.43
N LYS A 313 0.17 -14.30 -13.58
CA LYS A 313 1.15 -15.24 -14.14
C LYS A 313 2.47 -14.52 -14.48
N PHE A 314 2.36 -13.32 -15.06
CA PHE A 314 3.53 -12.53 -15.42
C PHE A 314 4.34 -12.08 -14.20
N ILE A 315 3.67 -11.60 -13.14
CA ILE A 315 4.32 -11.23 -11.87
C ILE A 315 5.05 -12.42 -11.26
N ASN A 316 4.43 -13.60 -11.23
CA ASN A 316 5.05 -14.80 -10.71
C ASN A 316 6.26 -15.24 -11.55
N PHE A 317 6.16 -15.13 -12.87
CA PHE A 317 7.30 -15.36 -13.75
C PHE A 317 8.47 -14.41 -13.45
N LEU A 318 8.23 -13.10 -13.38
CA LEU A 318 9.26 -12.10 -13.07
C LEU A 318 9.89 -12.37 -11.69
N GLY A 319 9.06 -12.70 -10.69
CA GLY A 319 9.52 -13.10 -9.36
C GLY A 319 10.43 -14.33 -9.39
N SER A 320 10.12 -15.33 -10.23
CA SER A 320 10.94 -16.54 -10.38
C SER A 320 12.33 -16.30 -10.97
N LEU A 321 12.53 -15.18 -11.68
CA LEU A 321 13.84 -14.80 -12.23
C LEU A 321 14.73 -14.08 -11.22
N ARG A 322 14.18 -13.59 -10.10
CA ARG A 322 14.92 -12.78 -9.13
C ARG A 322 16.18 -13.47 -8.60
N PRO A 323 16.17 -14.74 -8.13
CA PRO A 323 17.38 -15.37 -7.61
C PRO A 323 18.54 -15.33 -8.60
N THR A 324 18.28 -15.70 -9.86
CA THR A 324 19.28 -15.70 -10.94
C THR A 324 19.79 -14.29 -11.28
N VAL A 325 18.89 -13.31 -11.33
CA VAL A 325 19.25 -11.91 -11.60
C VAL A 325 20.07 -11.30 -10.45
N MET A 326 19.73 -11.62 -9.20
CA MET A 326 20.47 -11.16 -8.02
C MET A 326 21.88 -11.72 -7.99
N GLU A 327 22.06 -12.99 -8.40
CA GLU A 327 23.37 -13.64 -8.50
C GLU A 327 24.22 -13.08 -9.64
N SER A 328 23.59 -12.80 -10.79
CA SER A 328 24.32 -12.43 -12.03
C SER A 328 24.59 -10.92 -12.16
N ILE A 329 23.73 -10.07 -11.60
CA ILE A 329 23.80 -8.61 -11.75
C ILE A 329 24.02 -7.96 -10.38
N PRO A 330 25.25 -7.48 -10.07
CA PRO A 330 25.60 -7.09 -8.71
C PRO A 330 24.97 -5.76 -8.28
N THR A 331 24.70 -4.85 -9.22
CA THR A 331 24.20 -3.51 -8.89
C THR A 331 22.67 -3.46 -8.88
N GLN A 332 22.09 -2.75 -7.92
CA GLN A 332 20.65 -2.49 -7.86
C GLN A 332 20.14 -1.82 -9.15
N LYS A 333 20.87 -0.81 -9.65
CA LYS A 333 20.53 -0.10 -10.89
C LYS A 333 20.57 -1.02 -12.12
N GLY A 334 21.53 -1.94 -12.19
CA GLY A 334 21.61 -2.94 -13.24
C GLY A 334 20.41 -3.90 -13.22
N ARG A 335 20.06 -4.40 -12.03
CA ARG A 335 18.90 -5.29 -11.83
C ARG A 335 17.59 -4.61 -12.22
N GLN A 336 17.41 -3.35 -11.84
CA GLN A 336 16.25 -2.55 -12.25
C GLN A 336 16.18 -2.42 -13.78
N ARG A 337 17.28 -2.03 -14.42
CA ARG A 337 17.36 -1.89 -15.89
C ARG A 337 17.07 -3.20 -16.63
N TYR A 338 17.47 -4.34 -16.06
CA TYR A 338 17.15 -5.64 -16.63
C TYR A 338 15.64 -5.90 -16.65
N PHE A 339 14.95 -5.75 -15.51
CA PHE A 339 13.51 -5.98 -15.43
C PHE A 339 12.72 -4.98 -16.28
N ASP A 340 13.12 -3.71 -16.29
CA ASP A 340 12.50 -2.69 -17.15
C ASP A 340 12.59 -3.08 -18.63
N ARG A 341 13.79 -3.48 -19.11
CA ARG A 341 13.97 -3.96 -20.49
C ARG A 341 13.14 -5.20 -20.80
N LEU A 342 13.06 -6.14 -19.85
CA LEU A 342 12.32 -7.38 -20.03
C LEU A 342 10.80 -7.11 -20.17
N ILE A 343 10.26 -6.17 -19.38
CA ILE A 343 8.84 -5.80 -19.43
C ILE A 343 8.52 -5.01 -20.70
N ASP A 344 9.41 -4.09 -21.08
CA ASP A 344 9.18 -3.20 -22.22
C ASP A 344 9.37 -3.89 -23.58
N GLN A 345 9.98 -5.07 -23.71
CA GLN A 345 10.35 -5.59 -25.03
C GLN A 345 9.31 -6.47 -25.74
N ILE A 346 9.25 -6.31 -27.06
CA ILE A 346 8.63 -7.22 -28.03
C ILE A 346 9.73 -8.20 -28.50
N SER A 347 9.42 -9.48 -28.68
CA SER A 347 10.42 -10.51 -29.03
C SER A 347 11.01 -10.35 -30.43
N GLU A 348 10.38 -9.56 -31.30
CA GLU A 348 10.74 -9.42 -32.71
C GLU A 348 11.54 -8.15 -33.05
N ASN A 349 11.52 -7.10 -32.21
CA ASN A 349 12.20 -5.82 -32.51
C ASN A 349 12.81 -5.17 -31.25
N GLU A 350 14.12 -4.93 -31.27
CA GLU A 350 14.81 -4.09 -30.28
C GLU A 350 14.41 -2.62 -30.48
N GLY A 351 13.43 -2.14 -29.70
CA GLY A 351 13.08 -0.71 -29.64
C GLY A 351 11.59 -0.40 -29.53
N GLN A 352 10.70 -1.33 -29.87
CA GLN A 352 9.26 -1.16 -29.66
C GLN A 352 8.84 -1.63 -28.27
N LYS A 353 8.01 -0.82 -27.60
CA LYS A 353 7.51 -1.11 -26.26
C LYS A 353 6.31 -2.06 -26.31
N CYS A 354 6.34 -3.13 -25.52
CA CYS A 354 5.19 -3.99 -25.26
C CYS A 354 4.07 -3.17 -24.62
N CYS A 355 2.85 -3.23 -25.16
CA CYS A 355 1.70 -2.52 -24.59
C CYS A 355 1.07 -3.24 -23.38
N LEU A 356 1.57 -4.43 -23.01
CA LEU A 356 1.05 -5.28 -21.92
C LEU A 356 -0.46 -5.59 -22.04
N GLY A 357 -1.06 -5.43 -23.22
CA GLY A 357 -2.50 -5.57 -23.41
C GLY A 357 -3.32 -4.41 -22.84
N PHE A 358 -2.70 -3.26 -22.54
CA PHE A 358 -3.36 -2.06 -22.01
C PHE A 358 -4.27 -1.35 -23.02
N GLU A 359 -3.89 -1.39 -24.29
CA GLU A 359 -4.68 -0.81 -25.40
C GLU A 359 -5.76 -1.78 -25.89
N ASP A 360 -5.39 -3.07 -25.96
CA ASP A 360 -6.25 -4.15 -26.40
C ASP A 360 -5.92 -5.42 -25.60
N PRO A 361 -6.83 -5.87 -24.71
CA PRO A 361 -6.66 -7.13 -23.97
C PRO A 361 -6.50 -8.35 -24.89
N SER A 362 -6.97 -8.29 -26.14
CA SER A 362 -6.83 -9.35 -27.13
C SER A 362 -5.52 -9.31 -27.93
N CYS A 363 -4.62 -8.35 -27.65
CA CYS A 363 -3.34 -8.17 -28.33
C CYS A 363 -2.53 -9.48 -28.47
N ALA A 364 -2.24 -9.89 -29.70
CA ALA A 364 -1.52 -11.14 -29.99
C ALA A 364 -0.04 -10.92 -30.38
N VAL A 365 0.50 -9.72 -30.20
CA VAL A 365 1.89 -9.39 -30.56
C VAL A 365 2.87 -10.31 -29.83
N ALA A 366 3.92 -10.76 -30.51
CA ALA A 366 4.94 -11.63 -29.93
C ALA A 366 5.78 -10.86 -28.90
N CYS A 367 5.43 -10.99 -27.62
CA CYS A 367 6.15 -10.40 -26.49
C CYS A 367 6.13 -11.36 -25.31
N ILE A 368 7.03 -11.14 -24.34
CA ILE A 368 7.17 -12.05 -23.20
C ILE A 368 5.89 -12.15 -22.35
N PHE A 369 5.14 -11.05 -22.23
CA PHE A 369 3.85 -11.03 -21.53
C PHE A 369 2.84 -11.97 -22.22
N ASN A 370 2.72 -11.88 -23.55
CA ASN A 370 1.80 -12.71 -24.34
C ASN A 370 2.23 -14.18 -24.38
N MET A 371 3.54 -14.47 -24.40
CA MET A 371 4.04 -15.84 -24.22
C MET A 371 3.58 -16.41 -22.87
N ILE A 372 3.67 -15.63 -21.79
CA ILE A 372 3.34 -16.12 -20.45
C ILE A 372 1.83 -16.28 -20.27
N ARG A 373 1.02 -15.31 -20.74
CA ARG A 373 -0.44 -15.42 -20.61
C ARG A 373 -1.02 -16.56 -21.46
N SER A 374 -0.40 -16.89 -22.59
CA SER A 374 -0.76 -18.05 -23.44
C SER A 374 -0.16 -19.38 -22.97
N GLY A 375 0.63 -19.40 -21.90
CA GLY A 375 1.19 -20.62 -21.31
C GLY A 375 2.56 -21.07 -21.85
N GLN A 376 3.20 -20.30 -22.72
CA GLN A 376 4.54 -20.56 -23.27
C GLN A 376 5.67 -20.17 -22.30
N ILE A 377 5.57 -20.61 -21.04
CA ILE A 377 6.49 -20.22 -19.95
C ILE A 377 7.94 -20.64 -20.22
N GLY A 378 8.14 -21.81 -20.84
CA GLY A 378 9.48 -22.33 -21.17
C GLY A 378 10.24 -21.43 -22.15
N ALA A 379 9.58 -21.00 -23.23
CA ALA A 379 10.14 -20.09 -24.22
C ALA A 379 10.44 -18.71 -23.60
N ALA A 380 9.50 -18.18 -22.81
CA ALA A 380 9.70 -16.93 -22.08
C ALA A 380 10.91 -17.00 -21.13
N ARG A 381 11.10 -18.12 -20.43
CA ARG A 381 12.25 -18.32 -19.53
C ARG A 381 13.56 -18.37 -20.29
N GLN A 382 13.63 -19.10 -21.41
CA GLN A 382 14.83 -19.13 -22.24
C GLN A 382 15.20 -17.73 -22.75
N TYR A 383 14.21 -16.99 -23.27
CA TYR A 383 14.37 -15.61 -23.71
C TYR A 383 14.90 -14.69 -22.61
N ALA A 384 14.34 -14.79 -21.40
CA ALA A 384 14.77 -13.96 -20.26
C ALA A 384 16.20 -14.28 -19.83
N LEU A 385 16.54 -15.57 -19.69
CA LEU A 385 17.86 -16.00 -19.22
C LEU A 385 19.00 -15.67 -20.20
N GLN A 386 18.72 -15.64 -21.51
CA GLN A 386 19.71 -15.20 -22.50
C GLN A 386 20.16 -13.75 -22.24
N ARG A 387 19.21 -12.86 -21.93
CA ARG A 387 19.44 -11.43 -21.67
C ARG A 387 20.05 -11.11 -20.32
N VAL A 388 20.09 -12.06 -19.38
CA VAL A 388 20.84 -11.88 -18.12
C VAL A 388 22.34 -11.81 -18.41
N ARG A 389 22.79 -12.44 -19.51
CA ARG A 389 24.19 -12.54 -19.91
C ARG A 389 24.66 -11.38 -20.81
N GLU A 390 23.73 -10.54 -21.25
CA GLU A 390 23.94 -9.36 -22.12
C GLU A 390 23.95 -8.05 -21.31
#